data_AF-A0A8R2R7A9-F1
#
_entry.id   AF-A0A8R2R7A9-F1
#
_cell.length_a   1.000
_cell.length_b   1.000
_cell.length_c   1.000
_cell.angle_alpha   90.00
_cell.angle_beta   90.00
_cell.angle_gamma   90.00
#
_symmetry.space_group_name_H-M   'P 1'
#
loop_
_entity.id
_entity.type
_entity.pdbx_description
1 polymer ?
#
loop_
_entity_poly.entity_id
_entity_poly.type
_entity_poly.pdbx_seq_one_letter_code
_entity_poly.pdbx_strand_id
1 'polypeptide(L)'
;MVPTYSYVKDDQFGMSNFNWKVGNSNYQILRTGCFPYIKYHCSRKKAEDLNMSDKFMRIIKVANLGIPCLLYGLGATQLIRHEELVHTSKGPVPIYFLLPEDKGSLH
;
A
#
# COMPACT_ATOMS: atom_id res chain seq x y z
N MET A 1 -18.77 -5.96 12.83
CA MET A 1 -18.30 -7.27 12.35
C MET A 1 -17.12 -7.00 11.44
N VAL A 2 -15.91 -7.40 11.83
CA VAL A 2 -14.72 -7.23 10.99
C VAL A 2 -14.78 -8.29 9.89
N PRO A 3 -14.77 -7.91 8.59
CA PRO A 3 -14.79 -8.90 7.51
C PRO A 3 -13.59 -9.83 7.65
N THR A 4 -13.82 -11.13 7.55
CA THR A 4 -12.73 -12.12 7.49
C THR A 4 -11.96 -11.91 6.19
N TYR A 5 -10.64 -12.12 6.22
CA TYR A 5 -9.74 -11.87 5.09
C TYR A 5 -10.21 -12.53 3.78
N SER A 6 -10.90 -13.67 3.88
CA SER A 6 -11.50 -14.39 2.75
C SER A 6 -12.57 -13.61 1.97
N TYR A 7 -13.17 -12.58 2.55
CA TYR A 7 -14.15 -11.72 1.88
C TYR A 7 -13.53 -10.45 1.30
N VAL A 8 -12.22 -10.22 1.52
CA VAL A 8 -11.52 -9.07 0.96
C VAL A 8 -11.17 -9.37 -0.50
N LYS A 9 -11.83 -8.67 -1.42
CA LYS A 9 -11.46 -8.70 -2.84
C LYS A 9 -10.28 -7.74 -3.05
N ASP A 10 -9.09 -8.30 -3.30
CA ASP A 10 -7.88 -7.53 -3.64
C ASP A 10 -7.80 -7.35 -5.16
N ASP A 11 -8.33 -6.22 -5.65
CA ASP A 11 -8.27 -5.87 -7.08
C ASP A 11 -6.83 -5.60 -7.56
N GLN A 12 -5.86 -5.50 -6.65
CA GLN A 12 -4.45 -5.25 -6.93
C GLN A 12 -3.58 -6.47 -6.62
N PHE A 13 -4.18 -7.66 -6.48
CA PHE A 13 -3.47 -8.88 -6.11
C PHE A 13 -2.30 -9.18 -7.06
N GLY A 14 -1.11 -9.38 -6.50
CA GLY A 14 0.11 -9.65 -7.27
C GLY A 14 0.75 -8.43 -7.95
N MET A 15 0.13 -7.25 -7.89
CA MET A 15 0.72 -6.01 -8.39
C MET A 15 1.67 -5.42 -7.36
N SER A 16 2.86 -5.01 -7.82
CA SER A 16 3.92 -4.43 -7.00
C SER A 16 4.25 -3.00 -7.40
N ASN A 17 4.26 -2.68 -8.70
CA ASN A 17 4.49 -1.32 -9.16
C ASN A 17 3.57 -0.99 -10.34
N PHE A 18 2.68 -0.01 -10.17
CA PHE A 18 1.65 0.29 -11.16
C PHE A 18 1.23 1.76 -11.14
N ASN A 19 0.64 2.20 -12.26
CA ASN A 19 0.03 3.52 -12.37
C ASN A 19 -1.42 3.49 -11.88
N TRP A 20 -1.80 4.49 -11.10
CA TRP A 20 -3.15 4.67 -10.59
C TRP A 20 -3.63 6.09 -10.90
N LYS A 21 -4.66 6.21 -11.75
CA LYS A 21 -5.21 7.50 -12.17
C LYS A 21 -6.29 7.95 -11.20
N VAL A 22 -6.15 9.15 -10.64
CA VAL A 22 -7.12 9.79 -9.75
C VAL A 22 -7.45 11.17 -10.32
N GLY A 23 -8.67 11.30 -10.86
CA GLY A 23 -9.07 12.51 -11.60
C GLY A 23 -8.14 12.79 -12.78
N ASN A 24 -7.50 13.96 -12.75
CA ASN A 24 -6.56 14.41 -13.79
C ASN A 24 -5.10 14.08 -13.47
N SER A 25 -4.81 13.51 -12.30
CA SER A 25 -3.46 13.18 -11.85
C SER A 25 -3.19 11.69 -11.97
N ASN A 26 -1.94 11.34 -12.26
CA ASN A 26 -1.46 9.97 -12.20
C ASN A 26 -0.52 9.80 -10.98
N TYR A 27 -0.69 8.70 -10.28
CA TYR A 27 0.16 8.30 -9.17
C TYR A 27 0.83 6.98 -9.52
N GLN A 28 2.14 6.93 -9.34
CA GLN A 28 2.88 5.68 -9.33
C GLN A 28 2.78 5.08 -7.93
N ILE A 29 2.29 3.86 -7.87
CA ILE A 29 2.03 3.12 -6.65
C ILE A 29 3.03 1.97 -6.56
N LEU A 30 3.91 2.05 -5.57
CA LEU A 30 4.76 0.94 -5.17
C LEU A 30 4.13 0.24 -3.95
N ARG A 31 3.61 -0.96 -4.18
CA ARG A 31 2.98 -1.81 -3.17
C ARG A 31 4.00 -2.84 -2.65
N THR A 32 4.22 -2.84 -1.34
CA THR A 32 5.05 -3.86 -0.68
C THR A 32 4.28 -4.61 0.41
N GLY A 33 4.66 -5.87 0.62
CA GLY A 33 4.07 -6.68 1.69
C GLY A 33 4.57 -6.21 3.05
N CYS A 34 3.68 -6.16 4.05
CA CYS A 34 3.96 -5.69 5.40
C CYS A 34 3.01 -6.36 6.42
N PHE A 35 2.85 -7.69 6.38
CA PHE A 35 1.77 -8.40 7.08
C PHE A 35 1.74 -8.13 8.61
N PRO A 36 0.60 -7.71 9.20
CA PRO A 36 -0.77 -7.80 8.68
C PRO A 36 -1.23 -6.62 7.81
N TYR A 37 -0.37 -5.63 7.58
CA TYR A 37 -0.66 -4.45 6.77
C TYR A 37 -0.20 -4.61 5.32
N ILE A 38 -0.59 -3.64 4.49
CA ILE A 38 -0.07 -3.46 3.14
C ILE A 38 0.51 -2.05 3.09
N LYS A 39 1.79 -1.94 2.72
CA LYS A 39 2.43 -0.64 2.57
C LYS A 39 2.26 -0.13 1.15
N TYR A 40 1.76 1.09 1.06
CA TYR A 40 1.65 1.84 -0.18
C TYR A 40 2.63 3.00 -0.16
N HIS A 41 3.42 3.13 -1.22
CA HIS A 41 4.17 4.33 -1.49
C HIS A 41 3.61 4.97 -2.76
N CYS A 42 3.04 6.16 -2.59
CA CYS A 42 2.33 6.88 -3.64
C CYS A 42 3.15 8.09 -4.07
N SER A 43 3.52 8.18 -5.35
CA SER A 43 4.25 9.31 -5.91
C SER A 43 3.49 9.89 -7.10
N ARG A 44 3.16 11.18 -7.08
CA ARG A 44 2.49 11.85 -8.21
C ARG A 44 3.49 12.03 -9.35
N LYS A 45 3.27 11.35 -10.48
CA LYS A 45 4.18 11.35 -11.65
C LYS A 45 3.39 11.09 -12.94
N LYS A 46 3.99 11.43 -14.08
CA LYS A 46 3.42 11.05 -15.39
C LYS A 46 3.34 9.52 -15.49
N ALA A 47 2.40 9.03 -16.28
CA ALA A 47 2.25 7.60 -16.50
C ALA A 47 3.47 7.07 -17.26
N GLU A 48 4.08 6.01 -16.76
CA GLU A 48 5.28 5.37 -17.31
C GLU A 48 5.07 3.86 -17.42
N ASP A 49 5.84 3.18 -18.28
CA ASP A 49 5.84 1.72 -18.29
C ASP A 49 6.61 1.18 -17.08
N LEU A 50 5.88 0.57 -16.16
CA LEU A 50 6.40 0.02 -14.91
C LEU A 50 6.52 -1.51 -14.94
N ASN A 51 6.26 -2.16 -16.09
CA ASN A 51 6.17 -3.62 -16.19
C ASN A 51 7.47 -4.33 -15.78
N MET A 52 8.63 -3.79 -16.17
CA MET A 52 9.93 -4.34 -15.77
C MET A 52 10.16 -4.21 -14.27
N SER A 53 9.83 -3.05 -13.70
CA SER A 53 9.96 -2.79 -12.25
C SER A 53 9.00 -3.67 -11.44
N ASP A 54 7.77 -3.84 -11.91
CA ASP A 54 6.76 -4.71 -11.28
C ASP A 54 7.26 -6.16 -11.21
N LYS A 55 7.70 -6.72 -12.34
CA LYS A 55 8.24 -8.09 -12.42
C LYS A 55 9.45 -8.26 -11.51
N PHE A 56 10.38 -7.31 -11.53
CA PHE A 56 11.57 -7.35 -10.68
C PHE A 56 11.20 -7.40 -9.19
N MET A 57 10.31 -6.52 -8.74
CA MET A 57 9.84 -6.50 -7.35
C MET A 57 9.10 -7.79 -6.98
N ARG A 58 8.31 -8.36 -7.88
CA ARG A 58 7.63 -9.64 -7.67
C ARG A 58 8.61 -10.80 -7.51
N ILE A 59 9.64 -10.86 -8.38
CA ILE A 59 10.68 -11.90 -8.31
C ILE A 59 11.42 -11.82 -6.98
N ILE A 60 11.81 -10.62 -6.53
CA ILE A 60 12.48 -10.42 -5.24
C ILE A 60 11.61 -10.91 -4.08
N LYS A 61 10.31 -10.60 -4.09
CA LYS A 61 9.38 -11.05 -3.03
C LYS A 61 9.33 -12.57 -2.93
N VAL A 62 9.27 -13.26 -4.07
CA VAL A 62 9.25 -14.74 -4.14
C VAL A 62 10.60 -15.32 -3.72
N ALA A 63 11.71 -14.77 -4.22
CA ALA A 63 13.06 -15.23 -3.88
C ALA A 63 13.35 -15.15 -2.38
N ASN A 64 12.80 -14.13 -1.69
CA ASN A 64 12.96 -13.95 -0.25
C ASN A 64 11.88 -14.66 0.59
N LEU A 65 11.05 -15.53 -0.01
CA LEU A 65 10.00 -16.31 0.67
C LEU A 65 9.08 -15.49 1.58
N GLY A 66 8.87 -14.21 1.28
CA GLY A 66 8.06 -13.32 2.11
C GLY A 66 8.65 -12.96 3.49
N ILE A 67 9.91 -13.31 3.79
CA ILE A 67 10.56 -12.95 5.07
C ILE A 67 10.54 -11.42 5.31
N PRO A 68 10.91 -10.57 4.32
CA PRO A 68 10.82 -9.12 4.50
C PRO A 68 9.39 -8.62 4.78
N CYS A 69 8.37 -9.28 4.20
CA CYS A 69 6.97 -8.93 4.42
C CYS A 69 6.58 -9.09 5.90
N LEU A 70 7.00 -10.19 6.53
CA LEU A 70 6.71 -10.48 7.92
C LEU A 70 7.50 -9.56 8.87
N LEU A 71 8.81 -9.40 8.65
CA LEU A 71 9.65 -8.56 9.51
C LEU A 71 9.20 -7.09 9.48
N TYR A 72 8.89 -6.56 8.29
CA TYR A 72 8.40 -5.19 8.19
C TYR A 72 7.03 -5.01 8.83
N GLY A 73 6.14 -5.99 8.73
CA GLY A 73 4.81 -5.90 9.35
C GLY A 73 4.85 -6.01 10.88
N LEU A 74 5.71 -6.86 11.43
CA LEU A 74 5.97 -6.91 12.88
C LEU A 74 6.56 -5.58 13.39
N GLY A 75 7.55 -5.04 12.68
CA GLY A 75 8.11 -3.73 13.01
C GLY A 75 7.08 -2.59 12.90
N ALA A 76 6.26 -2.59 11.84
CA ALA A 76 5.20 -1.61 11.65
C ALA A 76 4.17 -1.67 12.79
N THR A 77 3.78 -2.86 13.24
CA THR A 77 2.85 -3.02 14.37
C THR A 77 3.36 -2.34 15.64
N GLN A 78 4.68 -2.31 15.88
CA GLN A 78 5.27 -1.64 17.04
C GLN A 78 5.46 -0.12 16.83
N LEU A 79 5.60 0.32 15.58
CA LEU A 79 5.97 1.69 15.25
C LEU A 79 4.79 2.57 14.85
N ILE A 80 3.68 1.99 14.39
CA ILE A 80 2.46 2.73 14.05
C ILE A 80 1.93 3.42 15.33
N ARG A 81 1.83 4.74 15.27
CA ARG A 81 1.32 5.57 16.38
C ARG A 81 0.10 6.40 15.98
N HIS A 82 -0.15 6.54 14.69
CA HIS A 82 -1.18 7.39 14.15
C HIS A 82 -2.17 6.56 13.32
N GLU A 83 -3.44 6.74 13.62
CA GLU A 83 -4.56 6.12 12.92
C GLU A 83 -5.52 7.23 12.49
N GLU A 84 -5.91 7.23 11.22
CA GLU A 84 -6.96 8.11 10.72
C GLU A 84 -8.13 7.30 10.16
N LEU A 85 -9.34 7.70 10.50
CA LEU A 85 -10.57 7.06 10.00
C LEU A 85 -11.06 7.77 8.74
N VAL A 86 -10.91 7.11 7.60
CA VAL A 86 -11.46 7.60 6.33
C VAL A 86 -12.88 7.07 6.17
N HIS A 87 -13.83 7.99 6.03
CA HIS A 87 -15.24 7.64 5.82
C HIS A 87 -15.47 7.30 4.35
N THR A 88 -15.82 6.06 4.07
CA THR A 88 -16.20 5.59 2.73
C THR A 88 -17.71 5.38 2.65
N SER A 89 -18.25 5.23 1.44
CA SER A 89 -19.66 4.87 1.22
C SER A 89 -20.06 3.51 1.82
N LYS A 90 -19.08 2.69 2.22
CA LYS A 90 -19.26 1.38 2.84
C LYS A 90 -18.91 1.35 4.33
N GLY A 91 -18.60 2.51 4.92
CA GLY A 91 -18.25 2.66 6.33
C GLY A 91 -16.86 3.26 6.56
N PRO A 92 -16.50 3.52 7.82
CA PRO A 92 -15.17 4.03 8.18
C PRO A 92 -14.10 2.94 7.97
N VAL A 93 -12.98 3.33 7.37
CA VAL A 93 -11.81 2.48 7.14
C VAL A 93 -10.61 3.13 7.86
N PRO A 94 -9.95 2.41 8.79
CA PRO A 94 -8.75 2.92 9.44
C PRO A 94 -7.55 2.85 8.51
N ILE A 95 -6.82 3.97 8.43
CA ILE A 95 -5.54 4.09 7.74
C ILE A 95 -4.47 4.35 8.80
N TYR A 96 -3.43 3.52 8.78
CA TYR A 96 -2.35 3.58 9.75
C TYR A 96 -1.15 4.31 9.17
N PHE A 97 -0.66 5.30 9.89
CA PHE A 97 0.52 6.08 9.53
C PHE A 97 1.65 5.83 10.52
N LEU A 98 2.84 5.62 9.96
CA LEU A 98 4.06 5.46 10.75
C LEU A 98 4.54 6.81 11.31
N LEU A 99 4.36 7.87 10.53
CA LEU A 99 4.69 9.25 10.85
C LEU A 99 3.41 10.07 10.72
N PRO A 100 3.22 11.12 11.54
CA PRO A 100 2.06 12.00 11.38
C PRO A 100 2.07 12.57 9.96
N GLU A 101 0.93 12.45 9.27
CA GLU A 101 0.77 13.00 7.93
C GLU A 101 0.80 14.54 8.03
N ASP A 102 1.71 15.16 7.29
CA ASP A 102 1.68 16.60 7.10
C ASP A 102 0.60 16.95 6.07
N LYS A 103 -0.54 17.42 6.56
CA LYS A 103 -1.67 17.87 5.72
C LYS A 103 -1.40 19.20 5.02
N GLY A 104 -0.24 19.82 5.27
CA GLY A 104 0.24 21.06 4.68
C GLY A 104 0.91 20.92 3.32
N SER A 105 0.82 19.76 2.67
CA SER A 105 1.16 19.61 1.24
C SER A 105 0.23 20.47 0.39
N LEU A 106 0.62 21.71 0.15
CA LEU A 106 0.10 22.55 -0.91
C LEU A 106 0.48 21.87 -2.24
N HIS A 107 -0.50 21.26 -2.91
CA HIS A 107 -0.50 20.76 -4.31
C HIS A 107 -0.21 19.28 -4.59
#